data_AF-A0A3B9KGP0-F1
#
_entry.id   AF-A0A3B9KGP0-F1
#
_cell.length_a   1.000
_cell.length_b   1.000
_cell.length_c   1.000
_cell.angle_alpha   90.00
_cell.angle_beta   90.00
_cell.angle_gamma   90.00
#
_symmetry.space_group_name_H-M   'P 1'
#
loop_
_entity.id
_entity.type
_entity.pdbx_description
1 polymer ?
#
loop_
_entity_poly.entity_id
_entity_poly.type
_entity_poly.pdbx_seq_one_letter_code
_entity_poly.pdbx_strand_id
1 'polypeptide(L)'
;MTDRLHALAPSNEDLISLVYDEGTLPEEEREHLDQCPICQQRLADYKDMNTLMLSHLYRSLCPSAVNLNYYCLGALPVEERTSIANHLLDCPLCADEVVEIRREQASYDLFPEGGFSLRDAVRRIFANLVVQQAQPVLRDVQPSTGWPR
;
A
#
# COMPACT_ATOMS: atom_id res chain seq x y z
N MET A 1 -12.21 -3.00 -46.44
CA MET A 1 -11.47 -4.03 -45.66
C MET A 1 -11.40 -3.71 -44.15
N THR A 2 -11.97 -2.59 -43.70
CA THR A 2 -12.02 -2.13 -42.29
C THR A 2 -13.20 -2.66 -41.48
N ASP A 3 -14.24 -3.19 -42.13
CA ASP A 3 -15.52 -3.53 -41.50
C ASP A 3 -15.48 -4.79 -40.62
N ARG A 4 -14.66 -5.79 -40.99
CA ARG A 4 -14.47 -7.02 -40.20
C ARG A 4 -13.65 -6.82 -38.92
N LEU A 5 -12.76 -5.81 -38.90
CA LEU A 5 -11.93 -5.51 -37.72
C LEU A 5 -12.75 -4.90 -36.58
N HIS A 6 -13.88 -4.24 -36.87
CA HIS A 6 -14.77 -3.73 -35.84
C HIS A 6 -15.70 -4.79 -35.25
N ALA A 7 -16.00 -5.86 -36.00
CA ALA A 7 -16.90 -6.93 -35.54
C ALA A 7 -16.28 -7.81 -34.43
N LEU A 8 -14.95 -7.88 -34.36
CA LEU A 8 -14.19 -8.63 -33.34
C LEU A 8 -13.67 -7.72 -32.22
N ALA A 9 -14.06 -6.44 -32.22
CA ALA A 9 -13.66 -5.52 -31.16
C ALA A 9 -14.41 -5.86 -29.87
N PRO A 10 -13.71 -6.06 -28.73
CA PRO A 10 -14.36 -6.33 -27.45
C PRO A 10 -15.37 -5.23 -27.10
N SER A 11 -16.50 -5.64 -26.51
CA SER A 11 -17.49 -4.69 -26.03
C SER A 11 -16.95 -3.90 -24.83
N ASN A 12 -17.62 -2.80 -24.47
CA ASN A 12 -17.24 -2.06 -23.26
C ASN A 12 -17.38 -2.92 -22.01
N GLU A 13 -18.41 -3.77 -21.95
CA GLU A 13 -18.66 -4.65 -20.81
C GLU A 13 -17.53 -5.67 -20.65
N ASP A 14 -17.08 -6.26 -21.77
CA ASP A 14 -15.97 -7.23 -21.75
C ASP A 14 -14.65 -6.57 -21.34
N LEU A 15 -14.37 -5.35 -21.84
CA LEU A 15 -13.19 -4.59 -21.43
C LEU A 15 -13.24 -4.24 -19.94
N ILE A 16 -14.41 -3.85 -19.41
CA ILE A 16 -14.59 -3.56 -17.98
C ILE A 16 -14.40 -4.83 -17.15
N SER A 17 -14.94 -5.97 -17.59
CA SER A 17 -14.78 -7.25 -16.92
C SER A 17 -13.30 -7.68 -16.83
N LEU A 18 -12.52 -7.41 -17.88
CA LEU A 18 -11.06 -7.58 -17.85
C LEU A 18 -10.35 -6.64 -16.86
N VAL A 19 -10.85 -5.43 -16.63
CA VAL A 19 -10.25 -4.49 -15.65
C VAL A 19 -10.45 -4.95 -14.21
N TYR A 20 -11.56 -5.64 -13.93
CA TYR A 20 -11.86 -6.18 -12.61
C TYR A 20 -11.37 -7.61 -12.40
N ASP A 21 -10.66 -8.20 -13.37
CA ASP A 21 -10.23 -9.61 -13.36
C ASP A 21 -11.39 -10.62 -13.20
N GLU A 22 -12.62 -10.24 -13.57
CA GLU A 22 -13.83 -11.05 -13.40
C GLU A 22 -14.19 -11.88 -14.66
N GLY A 23 -13.55 -11.60 -15.79
CA GLY A 23 -13.91 -12.21 -17.08
C GLY A 23 -12.71 -12.56 -17.94
N THR A 24 -13.01 -13.29 -19.01
CA THR A 24 -12.03 -13.66 -20.04
C THR A 24 -12.63 -13.42 -21.42
N LEU A 25 -11.82 -12.91 -22.35
CA LEU A 25 -12.24 -12.75 -23.73
C LEU A 25 -12.14 -14.08 -24.49
N PRO A 26 -13.05 -14.33 -25.46
CA PRO A 26 -12.83 -15.31 -26.51
C PRO A 26 -11.48 -15.09 -27.21
N GLU A 27 -10.90 -16.16 -27.74
CA GLU A 27 -9.54 -16.10 -28.31
C GLU A 27 -9.43 -15.10 -29.47
N GLU A 28 -10.45 -15.02 -30.34
CA GLU A 28 -10.48 -14.10 -31.48
C GLU A 28 -10.52 -12.62 -31.07
N GLU A 29 -11.26 -12.31 -30.00
CA GLU A 29 -11.36 -10.95 -29.44
C GLU A 29 -10.07 -10.55 -28.70
N ARG A 30 -9.43 -11.52 -28.03
CA ARG A 30 -8.14 -11.34 -27.39
C ARG A 30 -7.05 -11.07 -28.42
N GLU A 31 -7.00 -11.87 -29.49
CA GLU A 31 -6.07 -11.66 -30.59
C GLU A 31 -6.28 -10.27 -31.23
N HIS A 32 -7.54 -9.86 -31.42
CA HIS A 32 -7.85 -8.51 -31.88
C HIS A 32 -7.33 -7.45 -30.91
N LEU A 33 -7.61 -7.58 -29.61
CA LEU A 33 -7.15 -6.64 -28.58
C LEU A 33 -5.61 -6.53 -28.57
N ASP A 34 -4.89 -7.63 -28.75
CA ASP A 34 -3.42 -7.65 -28.80
C ASP A 34 -2.85 -6.96 -30.05
N GLN A 35 -3.61 -6.87 -31.14
CA GLN A 35 -3.17 -6.29 -32.40
C GLN A 35 -3.73 -4.88 -32.67
N CYS A 36 -4.80 -4.48 -31.98
CA CYS A 36 -5.54 -3.24 -32.26
C CYS A 36 -5.19 -2.12 -31.27
N PRO A 37 -4.47 -1.06 -31.68
CA PRO A 37 -4.06 0.02 -30.76
C PRO A 37 -5.25 0.82 -30.21
N ILE A 38 -6.37 0.87 -30.94
CA ILE A 38 -7.58 1.58 -30.48
C ILE A 38 -8.22 0.82 -29.32
N CYS A 39 -8.33 -0.50 -29.41
CA CYS A 39 -8.90 -1.32 -28.34
C CYS A 39 -7.95 -1.38 -27.12
N GLN A 40 -6.64 -1.36 -27.35
CA GLN A 40 -5.65 -1.23 -26.28
C GLN A 40 -5.77 0.09 -25.53
N GLN A 41 -5.92 1.21 -26.27
CA GLN A 41 -6.12 2.52 -25.65
C GLN A 41 -7.42 2.55 -24.84
N ARG A 42 -8.52 2.01 -25.38
CA ARG A 42 -9.79 1.91 -24.63
C ARG A 42 -9.64 1.12 -23.33
N LEU A 43 -8.93 -0.01 -23.37
CA LEU A 43 -8.65 -0.78 -22.15
C LEU A 43 -7.80 0.01 -21.16
N ALA A 44 -6.77 0.72 -21.63
CA ALA A 44 -5.94 1.57 -20.79
C ALA A 44 -6.77 2.68 -20.12
N ASP A 45 -7.66 3.33 -20.85
CA ASP A 45 -8.55 4.36 -20.31
C ASP A 45 -9.44 3.82 -19.19
N TYR A 46 -9.99 2.60 -19.35
CA TYR A 46 -10.76 1.94 -18.29
C TYR A 46 -9.91 1.58 -17.06
N LYS A 47 -8.66 1.13 -17.26
CA LYS A 47 -7.72 0.83 -16.16
C LYS A 47 -7.34 2.10 -15.39
N ASP A 48 -7.08 3.19 -16.10
CA ASP A 48 -6.74 4.47 -15.49
C ASP A 48 -7.93 5.03 -14.71
N MET A 49 -9.13 4.96 -15.26
CA MET A 49 -10.35 5.36 -14.57
C MET A 49 -10.62 4.50 -13.33
N ASN A 50 -10.47 3.18 -13.41
CA ASN A 50 -10.61 2.30 -12.25
C ASN A 50 -9.59 2.63 -11.16
N THR A 51 -8.33 2.84 -11.54
CA THR A 51 -7.26 3.24 -10.62
C THR A 51 -7.58 4.56 -9.92
N LEU A 52 -8.06 5.56 -10.68
CA LEU A 52 -8.47 6.84 -10.14
C LEU A 52 -9.62 6.70 -9.15
N MET A 53 -10.68 5.96 -9.54
CA MET A 53 -11.83 5.70 -8.67
C MET A 53 -11.41 4.99 -7.38
N LEU A 54 -10.58 3.95 -7.48
CA LEU A 54 -10.07 3.26 -6.30
C LEU A 54 -9.25 4.20 -5.42
N SER A 55 -8.35 5.02 -5.99
CA SER A 55 -7.50 5.92 -5.20
C SER A 55 -8.27 6.99 -4.42
N HIS A 56 -9.46 7.39 -4.90
CA HIS A 56 -10.23 8.49 -4.31
C HIS A 56 -11.51 8.06 -3.60
N LEU A 57 -12.14 6.99 -4.04
CA LEU A 57 -13.46 6.56 -3.58
C LEU A 57 -13.37 5.30 -2.73
N TYR A 58 -12.38 4.43 -2.95
CA TYR A 58 -12.22 3.24 -2.12
C TYR A 58 -11.98 3.65 -0.67
N ARG A 59 -12.90 3.25 0.21
CA ARG A 59 -12.85 3.51 1.66
C ARG A 59 -12.75 4.98 2.05
N SER A 60 -13.16 5.91 1.19
CA SER A 60 -13.11 7.35 1.46
C SER A 60 -13.97 7.79 2.66
N LEU A 61 -15.04 7.03 2.95
CA LEU A 61 -15.93 7.23 4.11
C LEU A 61 -15.56 6.34 5.32
N CYS A 62 -14.53 5.50 5.19
CA CYS A 62 -14.08 4.65 6.29
C CYS A 62 -13.18 5.44 7.26
N PRO A 63 -13.15 5.04 8.54
CA PRO A 63 -12.10 5.49 9.45
C PRO A 63 -10.72 5.13 8.88
N SER A 64 -9.74 6.01 9.11
CA SER A 64 -8.36 5.74 8.72
C SER A 64 -7.79 4.54 9.50
N ALA A 65 -6.82 3.83 8.90
CA ALA A 65 -6.11 2.73 9.57
C ALA A 65 -5.51 3.16 10.93
N VAL A 66 -4.99 4.38 11.02
CA VAL A 66 -4.47 4.96 12.28
C VAL A 66 -5.58 5.06 13.34
N ASN A 67 -6.77 5.54 12.96
CA ASN A 67 -7.90 5.62 13.87
C ASN A 67 -8.42 4.24 14.28
N LEU A 68 -8.45 3.27 13.36
CA LEU A 68 -8.80 1.87 13.69
C LEU A 68 -7.79 1.26 14.66
N ASN A 69 -6.50 1.56 14.52
CA ASN A 69 -5.48 1.12 15.46
C ASN A 69 -5.66 1.75 16.85
N TYR A 70 -5.89 3.06 16.95
CA TYR A 70 -6.17 3.72 18.23
C TYR A 70 -7.48 3.26 18.87
N TYR A 71 -8.49 2.96 18.04
CA TYR A 71 -9.72 2.34 18.49
C TYR A 71 -9.43 0.99 19.16
N CYS A 72 -8.60 0.14 18.54
CA CYS A 72 -8.19 -1.15 19.11
C CYS A 72 -7.39 -1.00 20.41
N LEU A 73 -6.52 0.01 20.50
CA LEU A 73 -5.76 0.34 21.72
C LEU A 73 -6.62 0.99 22.82
N GLY A 74 -7.89 1.32 22.55
CA GLY A 74 -8.73 2.05 23.49
C GLY A 74 -8.25 3.48 23.78
N ALA A 75 -7.47 4.06 22.87
CA ALA A 75 -6.79 5.35 23.03
C ALA A 75 -7.55 6.56 22.44
N LEU A 76 -8.76 6.33 21.90
CA LEU A 76 -9.62 7.38 21.36
C LEU A 76 -10.56 7.97 22.42
N PRO A 77 -10.96 9.26 22.27
CA PRO A 77 -12.09 9.86 22.98
C PRO A 77 -13.37 9.03 22.82
N VAL A 78 -14.32 9.22 23.74
CA VAL A 78 -15.55 8.42 23.79
C VAL A 78 -16.38 8.61 22.51
N GLU A 79 -16.50 9.84 22.04
CA GLU A 79 -17.28 10.21 20.86
C GLU A 79 -16.75 9.54 19.59
N GLU A 80 -15.43 9.59 19.38
CA GLU A 80 -14.76 8.97 18.23
C GLU A 80 -14.85 7.45 18.29
N ARG A 81 -14.71 6.88 19.49
CA ARG A 81 -14.86 5.44 19.71
C ARG A 81 -16.27 4.96 19.37
N THR A 82 -17.31 5.70 19.77
CA THR A 82 -18.70 5.38 19.43
C THR A 82 -18.95 5.51 17.94
N SER A 83 -18.42 6.55 17.29
CA SER A 83 -18.54 6.73 15.84
C SER A 83 -17.92 5.55 15.07
N ILE A 84 -16.71 5.13 15.44
CA ILE A 84 -16.06 3.97 14.82
C ILE A 84 -16.84 2.70 15.12
N ALA A 85 -17.26 2.48 16.36
CA ALA A 85 -18.06 1.30 16.73
C ALA A 85 -19.33 1.18 15.88
N ASN A 86 -20.02 2.29 15.61
CA ASN A 86 -21.18 2.30 14.72
C ASN A 86 -20.78 1.97 13.28
N HIS A 87 -19.71 2.55 12.75
CA HIS A 87 -19.23 2.25 11.40
C HIS A 87 -18.90 0.75 11.22
N LEU A 88 -18.33 0.10 12.24
CA LEU A 88 -18.00 -1.32 12.20
C LEU A 88 -19.23 -2.23 12.12
N LEU A 89 -20.44 -1.75 12.46
CA LEU A 89 -21.67 -2.52 12.28
C LEU A 89 -22.08 -2.62 10.80
N ASP A 90 -21.73 -1.61 10.01
CA ASP A 90 -22.18 -1.47 8.63
C ASP A 90 -21.06 -1.79 7.60
N CYS A 91 -19.79 -1.74 8.01
CA CYS A 91 -18.65 -1.93 7.11
C CYS A 91 -17.86 -3.22 7.42
N PRO A 92 -18.01 -4.30 6.62
CA PRO A 92 -17.26 -5.55 6.84
C PRO A 92 -15.75 -5.37 6.66
N LEU A 93 -15.31 -4.52 5.72
CA LEU A 93 -13.88 -4.27 5.48
C LEU A 93 -13.17 -3.71 6.72
N CYS A 94 -13.80 -2.75 7.40
CA CYS A 94 -13.25 -2.17 8.63
C CYS A 94 -13.35 -3.14 9.81
N ALA A 95 -14.39 -3.97 9.86
CA ALA A 95 -14.53 -5.01 10.87
C ALA A 95 -13.40 -6.05 10.76
N ASP A 96 -13.12 -6.53 9.55
CA ASP A 96 -12.02 -7.46 9.27
C ASP A 96 -10.66 -6.84 9.62
N GLU A 97 -10.44 -5.57 9.24
CA GLU A 97 -9.20 -4.87 9.60
C GLU A 97 -9.01 -4.74 11.11
N VAL A 98 -10.07 -4.45 11.87
CA VAL A 98 -10.01 -4.41 13.34
C VAL A 98 -9.66 -5.78 13.94
N VAL A 99 -10.15 -6.87 13.35
CA VAL A 99 -9.78 -8.23 13.77
C VAL A 99 -8.29 -8.47 13.56
N GLU A 100 -7.76 -8.14 12.39
CA GLU A 100 -6.33 -8.30 12.08
C GLU A 100 -5.45 -7.41 12.95
N ILE A 101 -5.78 -6.14 13.12
CA ILE A 101 -5.04 -5.22 14.01
C ILE A 101 -4.96 -5.79 15.43
N ARG A 102 -6.07 -6.27 15.99
CA ARG A 102 -6.08 -6.85 17.36
C ARG A 102 -5.24 -8.11 17.44
N ARG A 103 -5.25 -8.93 16.39
CA ARG A 103 -4.43 -10.14 16.29
C ARG A 103 -2.94 -9.81 16.31
N GLU A 104 -2.52 -8.82 15.52
CA GLU A 104 -1.13 -8.36 15.47
C GLU A 104 -0.70 -7.72 16.79
N GLN A 105 -1.55 -6.89 17.40
CA GLN A 105 -1.27 -6.29 18.71
C GLN A 105 -1.12 -7.36 19.81
N ALA A 106 -1.92 -8.44 19.76
CA ALA A 106 -1.83 -9.53 20.72
C ALA A 106 -0.60 -10.43 20.51
N SER A 107 -0.08 -10.52 19.27
CA SER A 107 1.11 -11.31 18.96
C SER A 107 2.41 -10.54 19.19
N TYR A 108 2.34 -9.22 19.36
CA TYR A 108 3.50 -8.38 19.56
C TYR A 108 4.07 -8.53 20.98
N ASP A 109 5.21 -9.20 21.09
CA ASP A 109 5.98 -9.27 22.32
C ASP A 109 6.99 -8.10 22.38
N LEU A 110 6.69 -7.11 23.22
CA LEU A 110 7.57 -5.96 23.48
C LEU A 110 8.90 -6.38 24.11
N PHE A 111 8.92 -7.52 24.82
CA PHE A 111 10.06 -8.05 25.54
C PHE A 111 10.13 -9.55 25.30
N PRO A 112 10.56 -10.00 24.11
CA PRO A 112 10.76 -11.42 23.86
C PRO A 112 11.58 -11.99 25.00
N GLU A 113 11.14 -13.12 25.57
CA GLU A 113 11.85 -13.83 26.64
C GLU A 113 13.19 -14.39 26.10
N GLY A 114 14.12 -13.49 25.79
CA GLY A 114 15.52 -13.77 25.62
C GLY A 114 16.11 -13.84 27.01
N GLY A 115 16.45 -15.05 27.45
CA GLY A 115 17.15 -15.28 28.71
C GLY A 115 18.31 -14.29 28.87
N PHE A 116 18.44 -13.71 30.06
CA PHE A 116 19.48 -12.73 30.35
C PHE A 116 20.87 -13.31 30.04
N SER A 117 21.49 -12.78 28.99
CA SER A 117 22.86 -13.10 28.61
C SER A 117 23.78 -12.00 29.13
N LEU A 118 24.59 -12.35 30.14
CA LEU A 118 25.63 -11.46 30.68
C LEU A 118 26.51 -10.87 29.57
N ARG A 119 26.80 -11.66 28.52
CA ARG A 119 27.60 -11.23 27.37
C ARG A 119 26.91 -10.11 26.59
N ASP A 120 25.60 -10.22 26.38
CA ASP A 120 24.84 -9.22 25.61
C ASP A 120 24.60 -7.95 26.42
N ALA A 121 24.38 -8.08 27.73
CA ALA A 121 24.34 -6.95 28.66
C ALA A 121 25.67 -6.18 28.68
N VAL A 122 26.80 -6.88 28.82
CA VAL A 122 28.14 -6.27 28.79
C VAL A 122 28.42 -5.63 27.43
N ARG A 123 28.07 -6.29 26.31
CA ARG A 123 28.21 -5.69 24.96
C ARG A 123 27.43 -4.39 24.85
N ARG A 124 26.19 -4.34 25.36
CA ARG A 124 25.33 -3.15 25.31
C ARG A 124 25.85 -2.01 26.19
N ILE A 125 26.44 -2.32 27.34
CA ILE A 125 27.12 -1.33 28.20
C ILE A 125 28.36 -0.78 27.49
N PHE A 126 29.23 -1.64 26.95
CA PHE A 126 30.40 -1.20 26.19
C PHE A 126 30.03 -0.38 24.95
N ALA A 127 29.01 -0.78 24.19
CA ALA A 127 28.55 -0.05 23.01
C ALA A 127 28.02 1.36 23.33
N ASN A 128 27.43 1.56 24.52
CA ASN A 128 26.97 2.88 24.95
C ASN A 128 28.07 3.72 25.62
N LEU A 129 29.06 3.09 26.25
CA LEU A 129 30.17 3.79 26.91
C LEU A 129 31.31 4.13 25.96
N VAL A 130 31.51 3.34 24.91
CA VAL A 130 32.38 3.73 23.79
C VAL A 130 31.60 4.72 22.95
N VAL A 131 31.70 6.00 23.31
CA VAL A 131 31.39 7.10 22.39
C VAL A 131 32.09 6.75 21.08
N GLN A 132 31.34 6.49 20.01
CA GLN A 132 31.90 6.47 18.67
C GLN A 132 32.47 7.88 18.46
N GLN A 133 33.77 8.03 18.71
CA GLN A 133 34.50 9.17 18.19
C GLN A 133 34.54 8.96 16.68
N ALA A 134 33.53 9.49 15.99
CA ALA A 134 33.60 9.66 14.55
C ALA A 134 34.89 10.42 14.28
N GLN A 135 35.88 9.75 13.70
CA GLN A 135 37.07 10.44 13.23
C GLN A 135 36.60 11.43 12.17
N PRO A 136 36.75 12.75 12.36
CA PRO A 136 36.45 13.69 11.31
C PRO A 136 37.37 13.38 10.14
N VAL A 137 36.80 12.91 9.04
CA VAL A 137 37.52 12.79 7.77
C VAL A 137 37.87 14.21 7.35
N LEU A 138 39.12 14.61 7.56
CA LEU A 138 39.67 15.80 6.95
C LEU A 138 39.69 15.54 5.45
N ARG A 139 38.70 16.09 4.74
CA ARG A 139 38.74 16.18 3.29
C ARG A 139 39.94 17.07 2.98
N ASP A 140 40.97 16.53 2.33
CA ASP A 140 42.02 17.35 1.74
C ASP A 140 41.32 18.34 0.81
N VAL A 141 41.28 19.60 1.25
CA VAL A 141 40.79 20.71 0.43
C VAL A 141 41.87 20.96 -0.60
N GLN A 142 41.82 20.21 -1.71
CA GLN A 142 42.42 20.72 -2.94
C GLN A 142 41.66 21.98 -3.32
N PRO A 143 42.34 23.10 -3.62
CA PRO A 143 41.68 24.31 -4.08
C PRO A 143 40.96 23.98 -5.39
N SER A 144 39.63 23.91 -5.32
CA SER A 144 38.77 23.76 -6.49
C SER A 144 39.00 24.97 -7.40
N THR A 145 39.48 24.72 -8.62
CA THR A 145 39.34 25.68 -9.72
C THR A 145 37.87 26.07 -9.83
N GLY A 146 37.61 27.37 -9.78
CA GLY A 146 36.28 27.97 -9.57
C GLY A 146 35.19 27.43 -10.51
N TRP A 147 33.96 27.47 -10.00
CA TRP A 147 32.75 27.12 -10.73
C TRP A 147 32.59 27.98 -12.00
N PRO A 148 32.33 27.40 -13.17
CA PRO A 148 31.98 28.16 -14.35
C PRO A 148 30.60 28.79 -14.17
N ARG A 149 30.50 30.09 -14.45
CA ARG A 149 29.22 30.82 -14.53
C ARG A 149 28.45 30.43 -15.78
#